data_AF-A0A2V4DJ92-F1
#
_entry.id   AF-A0A2V4DJ92-F1
#
_cell.length_a   1.000
_cell.length_b   1.000
_cell.length_c   1.000
_cell.angle_alpha   90.00
_cell.angle_beta   90.00
_cell.angle_gamma   90.00
#
_symmetry.space_group_name_H-M   'P 1'
#
loop_
_entity.id
_entity.type
_entity.pdbx_description
1 polymer ?
#
loop_
_entity_poly.entity_id
_entity_poly.type
_entity_poly.pdbx_seq_one_letter_code
_entity_poly.pdbx_strand_id
1 'polypeptide(L)'
;MAGGSAEIPMDAIPEVHIPSFVESLFGGPLVPKMKFLPADKMVQTLQMAAGAVMIMLGVLTYIVTPVSGTAWFWVGETIGIEVLGLAIHLLLVLSAIGCGFWGIISRDSRFLLVSYVLFIIVSFRFAASKVSFEWLTFDDELLQKIALVAYAVLLVMYIELTNGVIRFSMLDTSIRTGEVYVMNVKKVLTKYHISLVITPIIAAAVAITTLLFKDVISGFVGLFSEISALRLEESVELESVYGVALGTMIVFMLVAIVFIADIPGRYQKMREGGSDE
;
A
#
# COMPACT_ATOMS: atom_id res chain seq x y z
N MET A 1 -25.13 -52.57 -21.48
CA MET A 1 -25.32 -51.16 -21.11
C MET A 1 -25.02 -51.02 -19.62
N ALA A 2 -23.95 -50.31 -19.26
CA ALA A 2 -23.72 -49.70 -17.95
C ALA A 2 -22.46 -48.83 -18.06
N GLY A 3 -22.63 -47.54 -18.33
CA GLY A 3 -21.55 -46.56 -18.26
C GLY A 3 -21.35 -46.18 -16.80
N GLY A 4 -20.31 -46.71 -16.17
CA GLY A 4 -19.89 -46.32 -14.83
C GLY A 4 -19.30 -44.92 -14.87
N SER A 5 -19.85 -44.01 -14.07
CA SER A 5 -19.30 -42.70 -13.77
C SER A 5 -17.86 -42.85 -13.25
N ALA A 6 -16.89 -42.51 -14.09
CA ALA A 6 -15.49 -42.42 -13.69
C ALA A 6 -15.34 -41.20 -12.78
N GLU A 7 -15.36 -41.43 -11.46
CA GLU A 7 -14.93 -40.43 -10.49
C GLU A 7 -13.49 -40.03 -10.81
N ILE A 8 -13.27 -38.73 -10.98
CA ILE A 8 -11.94 -38.17 -11.25
C ILE A 8 -11.04 -38.54 -10.06
N PRO A 9 -9.86 -39.16 -10.28
CA PRO A 9 -8.95 -39.50 -9.20
C PRO A 9 -8.64 -38.26 -8.36
N MET A 10 -8.70 -38.36 -7.03
CA MET A 10 -8.48 -37.21 -6.14
C MET A 10 -7.11 -36.54 -6.35
N ASP A 11 -6.10 -37.32 -6.75
CA ASP A 11 -4.75 -36.83 -7.07
C ASP A 11 -4.69 -36.01 -8.38
N ALA A 12 -5.72 -36.09 -9.23
CA ALA A 12 -5.85 -35.30 -10.45
C ALA A 12 -6.62 -33.99 -10.22
N ILE A 13 -7.15 -33.77 -9.02
CA ILE A 13 -7.74 -32.49 -8.61
C ILE A 13 -6.60 -31.65 -8.04
N PRO A 14 -6.11 -30.63 -8.76
CA PRO A 14 -5.07 -29.76 -8.22
C PRO A 14 -5.59 -29.12 -6.93
N GLU A 15 -4.82 -29.23 -5.85
CA GLU A 15 -5.12 -28.49 -4.63
C GLU A 15 -5.05 -26.99 -4.95
N VAL A 16 -6.23 -26.36 -5.02
CA VAL A 16 -6.34 -24.93 -5.26
C VAL A 16 -6.01 -24.22 -3.95
N HIS A 17 -4.74 -23.83 -3.79
CA HIS A 17 -4.34 -22.95 -2.70
C HIS A 17 -4.95 -21.57 -2.93
N ILE A 18 -5.99 -21.24 -2.17
CA ILE A 18 -6.54 -19.88 -2.14
C ILE A 18 -5.58 -19.05 -1.29
N PRO A 19 -4.87 -18.07 -1.88
CA PRO A 19 -3.94 -17.25 -1.12
C PRO A 19 -4.69 -16.51 -0.02
N SER A 20 -4.14 -16.54 1.19
CA SER A 20 -4.69 -15.75 2.30
C SER A 20 -4.58 -14.25 2.00
N PHE A 21 -5.34 -13.39 2.70
CA PHE A 21 -5.23 -11.93 2.57
C PHE A 21 -3.78 -11.45 2.67
N VAL A 22 -3.03 -12.04 3.60
CA VAL A 22 -1.64 -11.69 3.80
C VAL A 22 -0.80 -12.16 2.60
N GLU A 23 -0.97 -13.39 2.12
CA GLU A 23 -0.26 -13.88 0.91
C GLU A 23 -0.63 -13.11 -0.36
N SER A 24 -1.87 -12.64 -0.47
CA SER A 24 -2.33 -11.78 -1.55
C SER A 24 -1.67 -10.41 -1.50
N LEU A 25 -1.42 -9.86 -0.31
CA LEU A 25 -0.67 -8.60 -0.13
C LEU A 25 0.79 -8.74 -0.58
N PHE A 26 1.39 -9.93 -0.43
CA PHE A 26 2.78 -10.22 -0.81
C PHE A 26 2.95 -10.84 -2.21
N GLY A 27 1.86 -11.18 -2.89
CA GLY A 27 1.90 -11.85 -4.18
C GLY A 27 2.49 -13.27 -4.13
N GLY A 28 2.37 -13.97 -2.99
CA GLY A 28 2.84 -15.35 -2.80
C GLY A 28 2.84 -15.85 -1.33
N PRO A 29 3.16 -17.14 -1.10
CA PRO A 29 3.19 -17.75 0.22
C PRO A 29 4.19 -17.08 1.18
N LEU A 30 3.79 -16.90 2.44
CA LEU A 30 4.58 -16.14 3.43
C LEU A 30 5.89 -16.82 3.88
N VAL A 31 6.07 -18.12 3.62
CA VAL A 31 7.20 -18.92 4.14
C VAL A 31 7.44 -20.11 3.19
N PRO A 32 8.68 -20.31 2.66
CA PRO A 32 9.77 -20.91 3.44
C PRO A 32 10.94 -19.97 3.66
N LYS A 33 11.81 -20.29 4.63
CA LYS A 33 13.17 -19.73 4.76
C LYS A 33 13.98 -20.07 3.51
N MET A 34 13.70 -19.43 2.38
CA MET A 34 14.52 -19.56 1.19
C MET A 34 15.84 -18.89 1.50
N LYS A 35 16.90 -19.70 1.59
CA LYS A 35 18.26 -19.17 1.63
C LYS A 35 18.56 -18.62 0.24
N PHE A 36 18.35 -17.33 0.08
CA PHE A 36 18.71 -16.65 -1.16
C PHE A 36 20.22 -16.68 -1.35
N LEU A 37 20.65 -16.86 -2.60
CA LEU A 37 22.03 -16.61 -2.97
C LEU A 37 22.37 -15.13 -2.76
N PRO A 38 23.67 -14.76 -2.66
CA PRO A 38 24.08 -13.36 -2.60
C PRO A 38 23.38 -12.55 -3.71
N ALA A 39 22.84 -11.39 -3.32
CA ALA A 39 22.04 -10.55 -4.19
C ALA A 39 22.83 -10.16 -5.45
N ASP A 40 22.20 -10.31 -6.61
CA ASP A 40 22.71 -9.80 -7.87
C ASP A 40 22.61 -8.26 -7.91
N LYS A 41 23.16 -7.64 -8.96
CA LYS A 41 23.18 -6.17 -9.07
C LYS A 41 21.79 -5.55 -9.04
N MET A 42 20.81 -6.23 -9.64
CA MET A 42 19.46 -5.70 -9.71
C MET A 42 18.75 -5.76 -8.35
N VAL A 43 18.83 -6.89 -7.64
CA VAL A 43 18.30 -7.00 -6.27
C VAL A 43 18.98 -5.98 -5.36
N GLN A 44 20.28 -5.75 -5.50
CA GLN A 44 20.98 -4.69 -4.76
C GLN A 44 20.42 -3.29 -5.08
N THR A 45 20.19 -2.97 -6.35
CA THR A 45 19.55 -1.69 -6.74
C THR A 45 18.16 -1.54 -6.12
N LEU A 46 17.35 -2.60 -6.12
CA LEU A 46 16.03 -2.59 -5.48
C LEU A 46 16.12 -2.46 -3.96
N GLN A 47 17.09 -3.11 -3.31
CA GLN A 47 17.34 -2.96 -1.88
C GLN A 47 17.72 -1.52 -1.51
N MET A 48 18.58 -0.89 -2.32
CA MET A 48 18.96 0.52 -2.12
C MET A 48 17.78 1.46 -2.34
N ALA A 49 16.99 1.26 -3.40
CA ALA A 49 15.80 2.06 -3.67
C ALA A 49 14.74 1.89 -2.56
N ALA A 50 14.47 0.66 -2.15
CA ALA A 50 13.58 0.36 -1.03
C ALA A 50 14.05 1.02 0.27
N GLY A 51 15.35 0.97 0.57
CA GLY A 51 15.94 1.62 1.74
C GLY A 51 15.80 3.14 1.69
N ALA A 52 16.05 3.76 0.54
CA ALA A 52 15.88 5.21 0.36
C ALA A 52 14.42 5.63 0.54
N VAL A 53 13.47 4.92 -0.08
CA VAL A 53 12.03 5.17 0.06
C VAL A 53 11.57 4.97 1.50
N MET A 54 12.06 3.93 2.20
CA MET A 54 11.76 3.70 3.61
C MET A 54 12.24 4.85 4.50
N ILE A 55 13.44 5.39 4.27
CA ILE A 55 13.95 6.54 5.04
C ILE A 55 13.08 7.78 4.78
N MET A 56 12.76 8.07 3.50
CA MET A 56 11.86 9.17 3.16
C MET A 56 10.48 9.00 3.81
N LEU A 57 9.94 7.79 3.77
CA LEU A 57 8.69 7.43 4.44
C LEU A 57 8.78 7.64 5.95
N GLY A 58 9.87 7.23 6.59
CA GLY A 58 10.11 7.43 8.03
C GLY A 58 10.14 8.89 8.43
N VAL A 59 10.88 9.72 7.69
CA VAL A 59 10.92 11.18 7.91
C VAL A 59 9.53 11.79 7.69
N LEU A 60 8.85 11.41 6.62
CA LEU A 60 7.52 11.94 6.33
C LEU A 60 6.49 11.47 7.35
N THR A 61 6.62 10.25 7.89
CA THR A 61 5.80 9.75 9.00
C THR A 61 5.93 10.67 10.21
N TYR A 62 7.16 11.07 10.55
CA TYR A 62 7.40 11.99 11.65
C TYR A 62 6.80 13.38 11.42
N ILE A 63 6.85 13.88 10.17
CA ILE A 63 6.29 15.20 9.81
C ILE A 63 4.76 15.17 9.77
N VAL A 64 4.18 14.12 9.18
CA VAL A 64 2.76 14.06 8.80
C VAL A 64 1.90 13.42 9.89
N THR A 65 2.48 12.67 10.82
CA THR A 65 1.67 12.08 11.90
C THR A 65 1.38 13.14 12.97
N PRO A 66 0.10 13.43 13.25
CA PRO A 66 -0.26 14.38 14.29
C PRO A 66 -0.03 13.68 15.63
N VAL A 67 0.39 14.44 16.63
CA VAL A 67 0.47 13.91 17.98
C VAL A 67 -0.94 13.75 18.57
N SER A 68 -1.84 14.71 18.34
CA SER A 68 -3.23 14.64 18.77
C SER A 68 -4.06 13.61 17.97
N GLY A 69 -4.90 12.84 18.68
CA GLY A 69 -5.84 11.89 18.09
C GLY A 69 -5.28 10.49 17.78
N THR A 70 -4.07 10.18 18.23
CA THR A 70 -3.49 8.83 18.17
C THR A 70 -3.58 8.12 19.53
N ALA A 71 -3.61 6.78 19.52
CA ALA A 71 -3.87 6.00 20.73
C ALA A 71 -2.82 6.22 21.84
N TRP A 72 -1.54 6.34 21.49
CA TRP A 72 -0.46 6.50 22.46
C TRP A 72 -0.41 7.90 23.08
N PHE A 73 -0.80 8.95 22.36
CA PHE A 73 -0.92 10.29 22.94
C PHE A 73 -2.15 10.37 23.85
N TRP A 74 -3.28 9.75 23.48
CA TRP A 74 -4.45 9.65 24.37
C TRP A 74 -4.12 8.94 25.69
N VAL A 75 -3.33 7.85 25.64
CA VAL A 75 -2.84 7.17 26.85
C VAL A 75 -1.93 8.09 27.68
N GLY A 76 -1.00 8.80 27.04
CA GLY A 76 -0.11 9.74 27.71
C GLY A 76 -0.87 10.87 28.42
N GLU A 77 -1.87 11.44 27.75
CA GLU A 77 -2.77 12.47 28.30
C GLU A 77 -3.58 11.93 29.49
N THR A 78 -4.18 10.74 29.36
CA THR A 78 -5.00 10.13 30.42
C THR A 78 -4.21 9.87 31.70
N ILE A 79 -2.94 9.52 31.57
CA ILE A 79 -2.04 9.23 32.70
C ILE A 79 -1.33 10.52 33.20
N GLY A 80 -1.46 11.65 32.48
CA GLY A 80 -0.81 12.91 32.82
C GLY A 80 0.71 12.94 32.54
N ILE A 81 1.19 12.10 31.62
CA ILE A 81 2.59 12.01 31.20
C ILE A 81 2.69 12.29 29.69
N GLU A 82 2.78 13.56 29.31
CA GLU A 82 2.79 14.00 27.90
C GLU A 82 3.96 13.39 27.10
N VAL A 83 5.14 13.24 27.73
CA VAL A 83 6.33 12.66 27.11
C VAL A 83 6.13 11.20 26.70
N LEU A 84 5.21 10.47 27.35
CA LEU A 84 4.95 9.06 27.06
C LEU A 84 4.41 8.85 25.65
N GLY A 85 3.49 9.72 25.20
CA GLY A 85 2.92 9.65 23.85
C GLY A 85 4.00 9.79 22.78
N LEU A 86 4.87 10.79 22.95
CA LEU A 86 6.01 11.01 22.05
C LEU A 86 7.00 9.85 22.05
N ALA A 87 7.33 9.32 23.24
CA ALA A 87 8.25 8.20 23.36
C ALA A 87 7.74 6.94 22.64
N ILE A 88 6.46 6.60 22.80
CA ILE A 88 5.83 5.47 22.12
C ILE A 88 5.78 5.71 20.60
N HIS A 89 5.42 6.92 20.18
CA HIS A 89 5.38 7.28 18.76
C HIS A 89 6.75 7.08 18.08
N LEU A 90 7.81 7.64 18.67
CA LEU A 90 9.18 7.47 18.18
C LEU A 90 9.61 6.01 18.18
N LEU A 91 9.27 5.25 19.23
CA LEU A 91 9.56 3.83 19.31
C LEU A 91 8.91 3.06 18.16
N LEU A 92 7.64 3.35 17.84
CA LEU A 92 6.93 2.70 16.73
C LEU A 92 7.57 3.03 15.38
N VAL A 93 7.91 4.31 15.13
CA VAL A 93 8.56 4.74 13.88
C VAL A 93 9.96 4.11 13.75
N LEU A 94 10.76 4.13 14.81
CA LEU A 94 12.09 3.51 14.82
C LEU A 94 12.02 2.00 14.65
N SER A 95 11.01 1.35 15.24
CA SER A 95 10.77 -0.08 15.06
C SER A 95 10.33 -0.40 13.63
N ALA A 96 9.49 0.45 13.02
CA ALA A 96 9.08 0.30 11.62
C ALA A 96 10.29 0.36 10.69
N ILE A 97 11.16 1.36 10.88
CA ILE A 97 12.40 1.51 10.11
C ILE A 97 13.36 0.35 10.39
N GLY A 98 13.54 -0.05 11.66
CA GLY A 98 14.45 -1.12 12.05
C GLY A 98 14.05 -2.48 11.46
N CYS A 99 12.77 -2.84 11.59
CA CYS A 99 12.23 -4.05 10.96
C CYS A 99 12.30 -3.96 9.43
N GLY A 100 12.02 -2.80 8.85
CA GLY A 100 12.10 -2.61 7.40
C GLY A 100 13.53 -2.76 6.87
N PHE A 101 14.51 -2.17 7.54
CA PHE A 101 15.93 -2.30 7.22
C PHE A 101 16.40 -3.76 7.30
N TRP A 102 16.06 -4.42 8.40
CA TRP A 102 16.39 -5.84 8.58
C TRP A 102 15.72 -6.70 7.50
N GLY A 103 14.44 -6.46 7.21
CA GLY A 103 13.69 -7.16 6.17
C GLY A 103 14.27 -6.98 4.77
N ILE A 104 14.72 -5.76 4.41
CA ILE A 104 15.37 -5.49 3.11
C ILE A 104 16.68 -6.26 2.98
N ILE A 105 17.57 -6.18 3.99
CA ILE A 105 18.91 -6.80 3.93
C ILE A 105 18.83 -8.32 4.02
N SER A 106 18.07 -8.83 4.98
CA SER A 106 17.87 -10.26 5.15
C SER A 106 16.97 -10.87 4.07
N ARG A 107 16.24 -10.03 3.33
CA ARG A 107 15.21 -10.41 2.35
C ARG A 107 14.15 -11.29 3.00
N ASP A 108 13.74 -10.92 4.21
CA ASP A 108 12.74 -11.65 4.98
C ASP A 108 11.40 -10.89 4.98
N SER A 109 10.40 -11.50 4.33
CA SER A 109 9.04 -10.95 4.20
C SER A 109 8.36 -10.71 5.55
N ARG A 110 8.75 -11.41 6.61
CA ARG A 110 8.15 -11.27 7.95
C ARG A 110 8.52 -9.94 8.59
N PHE A 111 9.80 -9.57 8.50
CA PHE A 111 10.27 -8.28 9.02
C PHE A 111 9.73 -7.12 8.18
N LEU A 112 9.59 -7.31 6.87
CA LEU A 112 8.91 -6.36 5.99
C LEU A 112 7.43 -6.20 6.38
N LEU A 113 6.71 -7.29 6.65
CA LEU A 113 5.32 -7.24 7.12
C LEU A 113 5.20 -6.44 8.42
N VAL A 114 6.06 -6.72 9.40
CA VAL A 114 6.07 -5.97 10.66
C VAL A 114 6.31 -4.48 10.40
N SER A 115 7.23 -4.14 9.50
CA SER A 115 7.47 -2.74 9.11
C SER A 115 6.24 -2.07 8.51
N TYR A 116 5.56 -2.73 7.56
CA TYR A 116 4.35 -2.18 6.94
C TYR A 116 3.25 -1.94 7.96
N VAL A 117 2.98 -2.95 8.80
CA VAL A 117 1.96 -2.87 9.84
C VAL A 117 2.27 -1.72 10.79
N LEU A 118 3.53 -1.54 11.19
CA LEU A 118 3.92 -0.43 12.05
C LEU A 118 3.74 0.93 11.36
N PHE A 119 4.13 1.10 10.10
CA PHE A 119 3.87 2.35 9.36
C PHE A 119 2.38 2.67 9.20
N ILE A 120 1.55 1.64 8.99
CA ILE A 120 0.09 1.79 8.91
C ILE A 120 -0.49 2.18 10.27
N ILE A 121 -0.10 1.48 11.34
CA ILE A 121 -0.57 1.75 12.71
C ILE A 121 -0.19 3.16 13.15
N VAL A 122 1.06 3.57 12.89
CA VAL A 122 1.52 4.92 13.23
C VAL A 122 0.64 5.99 12.56
N SER A 123 0.14 5.70 11.36
CA SER A 123 -0.71 6.62 10.60
C SER A 123 -2.18 6.63 11.02
N PHE A 124 -2.63 5.72 11.88
CA PHE A 124 -4.02 5.69 12.34
C PHE A 124 -4.33 6.87 13.26
N ARG A 125 -5.29 7.69 12.82
CA ARG A 125 -5.88 8.80 13.58
C ARG A 125 -7.28 8.40 13.99
N PHE A 126 -7.52 8.25 15.29
CA PHE A 126 -8.80 7.76 15.81
C PHE A 126 -9.83 8.86 16.03
N ALA A 127 -9.45 10.14 16.14
CA ALA A 127 -10.43 11.22 16.41
C ALA A 127 -9.91 12.65 16.21
N ALA A 128 -9.06 12.94 15.20
CA ALA A 128 -8.64 14.32 14.94
C ALA A 128 -9.67 15.03 14.04
N SER A 129 -10.26 16.14 14.52
CA SER A 129 -11.24 16.94 13.79
C SER A 129 -10.63 17.87 12.73
N LYS A 130 -9.30 18.00 12.71
CA LYS A 130 -8.52 18.78 11.73
C LYS A 130 -7.19 18.09 11.44
N VAL A 131 -6.65 18.30 10.24
CA VAL A 131 -5.29 17.91 9.87
C VAL A 131 -4.30 18.91 10.51
N SER A 132 -4.09 18.83 11.83
CA SER A 132 -3.09 19.67 12.49
C SER A 132 -1.74 18.94 12.56
N PHE A 133 -0.73 19.46 11.87
CA PHE A 133 0.66 19.03 12.06
C PHE A 133 1.27 19.87 13.18
N GLU A 134 1.82 19.22 14.20
CA GLU A 134 2.39 19.93 15.35
C GLU A 134 3.90 20.21 15.18
N TRP A 135 4.61 19.36 14.42
CA TRP A 135 6.05 19.47 14.23
C TRP A 135 6.47 20.42 13.12
N LEU A 136 5.66 20.52 12.06
CA LEU A 136 5.83 21.47 10.97
C LEU A 136 4.47 22.06 10.64
N THR A 137 4.17 23.24 11.18
CA THR A 137 2.95 23.97 10.85
C THR A 137 3.05 24.48 9.43
N PHE A 138 2.46 23.73 8.49
CA PHE A 138 2.19 24.26 7.17
C PHE A 138 0.98 25.19 7.30
N ASP A 139 1.20 26.49 7.14
CA ASP A 139 0.10 27.48 7.10
C ASP A 139 -0.79 27.30 5.87
N ASP A 140 -0.29 26.61 4.84
CA ASP A 140 -0.98 26.32 3.58
C ASP A 140 -1.63 24.92 3.59
N GLU A 141 -2.96 24.88 3.53
CA GLU A 141 -3.78 23.66 3.40
C GLU A 141 -3.36 22.80 2.20
N LEU A 142 -2.88 23.42 1.11
CA LEU A 142 -2.41 22.70 -0.07
C LEU A 142 -1.17 21.86 0.25
N LEU A 143 -0.20 22.43 0.98
CA LEU A 143 1.03 21.72 1.38
C LEU A 143 0.72 20.54 2.31
N GLN A 144 -0.26 20.72 3.20
CA GLN A 144 -0.77 19.68 4.08
C GLN A 144 -1.34 18.49 3.29
N LYS A 145 -2.23 18.76 2.33
CA LYS A 145 -2.81 17.73 1.44
C LYS A 145 -1.72 17.06 0.60
N ILE A 146 -0.77 17.81 0.05
CA ILE A 146 0.36 17.26 -0.72
C ILE A 146 1.22 16.32 0.13
N ALA A 147 1.52 16.68 1.37
CA ALA A 147 2.32 15.85 2.28
C ALA A 147 1.61 14.52 2.61
N LEU A 148 0.28 14.55 2.80
CA LEU A 148 -0.54 13.34 2.98
C LEU A 148 -0.56 12.45 1.74
N VAL A 149 -0.70 13.04 0.54
CA VAL A 149 -0.62 12.29 -0.72
C VAL A 149 0.77 11.67 -0.88
N ALA A 150 1.82 12.45 -0.64
CA ALA A 150 3.21 11.97 -0.71
C ALA A 150 3.44 10.81 0.26
N TYR A 151 2.86 10.87 1.46
CA TYR A 151 2.92 9.77 2.43
C TYR A 151 2.28 8.50 1.89
N ALA A 152 1.05 8.58 1.36
CA ALA A 152 0.35 7.43 0.79
C ALA A 152 1.13 6.81 -0.39
N VAL A 153 1.67 7.65 -1.27
CA VAL A 153 2.47 7.22 -2.42
C VAL A 153 3.76 6.55 -1.99
N LEU A 154 4.49 7.13 -1.04
CA LEU A 154 5.73 6.56 -0.51
C LEU A 154 5.48 5.24 0.22
N LEU A 155 4.38 5.10 0.95
CA LEU A 155 4.00 3.85 1.61
C LEU A 155 3.75 2.74 0.59
N VAL A 156 2.97 3.03 -0.47
CA VAL A 156 2.71 2.06 -1.54
C VAL A 156 3.98 1.72 -2.32
N MET A 157 4.79 2.73 -2.63
CA MET A 157 6.07 2.54 -3.31
C MET A 157 7.03 1.70 -2.47
N TYR A 158 7.07 1.92 -1.15
CA TYR A 158 7.86 1.14 -0.21
C TYR A 158 7.45 -0.35 -0.26
N ILE A 159 6.16 -0.65 -0.16
CA ILE A 159 5.63 -2.02 -0.23
C ILE A 159 5.96 -2.67 -1.58
N GLU A 160 5.71 -1.98 -2.71
CA GLU A 160 5.96 -2.53 -4.04
C GLU A 160 7.46 -2.82 -4.26
N LEU A 161 8.34 -1.89 -3.88
CA LEU A 161 9.79 -2.05 -4.00
C LEU A 161 10.30 -3.24 -3.19
N THR A 162 9.84 -3.37 -1.94
CA THR A 162 10.28 -4.43 -1.04
C THR A 162 9.70 -5.80 -1.42
N ASN A 163 8.47 -5.86 -1.92
CA ASN A 163 7.93 -7.06 -2.57
C ASN A 163 8.74 -7.44 -3.81
N GLY A 164 9.18 -6.45 -4.58
CA GLY A 164 10.15 -6.60 -5.66
C GLY A 164 11.44 -7.28 -5.23
N VAL A 165 12.06 -6.79 -4.17
CA VAL A 165 13.29 -7.38 -3.60
C VAL A 165 13.10 -8.87 -3.36
N ILE A 166 11.98 -9.29 -2.76
CA ILE A 166 11.69 -10.70 -2.49
C ILE A 166 11.47 -11.48 -3.80
N ARG A 167 10.60 -10.98 -4.68
CA ARG A 167 10.25 -11.65 -5.96
C ARG A 167 11.47 -11.86 -6.85
N PHE A 168 12.34 -10.86 -6.98
CA PHE A 168 13.55 -11.01 -7.78
C PHE A 168 14.62 -11.84 -7.10
N SER A 169 14.71 -11.81 -5.77
CA SER A 169 15.63 -12.69 -5.06
C SER A 169 15.25 -14.17 -5.25
N MET A 170 13.94 -14.48 -5.26
CA MET A 170 13.44 -15.80 -5.61
C MET A 170 13.78 -16.16 -7.06
N LEU A 171 13.49 -15.26 -8.01
CA LEU A 171 13.76 -15.49 -9.42
C LEU A 171 15.25 -15.71 -9.71
N ASP A 172 16.13 -14.84 -9.18
CA ASP A 172 17.58 -14.95 -9.35
C ASP A 172 18.12 -16.25 -8.75
N THR A 173 17.68 -16.58 -7.52
CA THR A 173 18.10 -17.81 -6.85
C THR A 173 17.65 -19.04 -7.64
N SER A 174 16.40 -19.06 -8.12
CA SER A 174 15.84 -20.19 -8.87
C SER A 174 16.51 -20.40 -10.24
N ILE A 175 16.85 -19.31 -10.94
CA ILE A 175 17.59 -19.38 -12.21
C ILE A 175 19.01 -19.91 -11.99
N ARG A 176 19.71 -19.40 -10.98
CA ARG A 176 21.11 -19.76 -10.71
C ARG A 176 21.28 -21.16 -10.12
N THR A 177 20.27 -21.68 -9.43
CA THR A 177 20.24 -23.06 -8.91
C THR A 177 19.75 -24.06 -9.95
N GLY A 178 19.22 -23.60 -11.08
CA GLY A 178 18.69 -24.46 -12.14
C GLY A 178 17.30 -25.03 -11.86
N GLU A 179 16.60 -24.54 -10.84
CA GLU A 179 15.24 -24.98 -10.47
C GLU A 179 14.19 -24.56 -11.50
N VAL A 180 14.34 -23.37 -12.10
CA VAL A 180 13.40 -22.86 -13.11
C VAL A 180 14.16 -22.23 -14.28
N TYR A 181 13.90 -22.76 -15.48
CA TYR A 181 14.33 -22.15 -16.73
C TYR A 181 13.25 -21.19 -17.24
N VAL A 182 13.43 -19.89 -17.01
CA VAL A 182 12.51 -18.88 -17.55
C VAL A 182 13.00 -18.41 -18.92
N MET A 183 12.26 -18.74 -19.98
CA MET A 183 12.48 -18.11 -21.28
C MET A 183 12.13 -16.61 -21.18
N ASN A 184 13.10 -15.75 -21.51
CA ASN A 184 12.95 -14.30 -21.66
C ASN A 184 12.79 -13.49 -20.36
N VAL A 185 13.81 -13.55 -19.48
CA VAL A 185 13.92 -12.77 -18.22
C VAL A 185 13.70 -11.26 -18.45
N LYS A 186 14.14 -10.70 -19.58
CA LYS A 186 13.96 -9.28 -19.91
C LYS A 186 12.49 -8.87 -19.98
N LYS A 187 11.60 -9.71 -20.54
CA LYS A 187 10.16 -9.42 -20.64
C LYS A 187 9.49 -9.36 -19.26
N VAL A 188 9.91 -10.23 -18.33
CA VAL A 188 9.43 -10.22 -16.94
C VAL A 188 9.89 -8.96 -16.22
N LEU A 189 11.16 -8.58 -16.43
CA LEU A 189 11.75 -7.36 -15.86
C LEU A 189 11.06 -6.08 -16.31
N THR A 190 10.74 -5.97 -17.61
CA THR A 190 10.04 -4.81 -18.16
C THR A 190 8.64 -4.69 -17.58
N LYS A 191 7.89 -5.79 -17.48
CA LYS A 191 6.54 -5.77 -16.85
C LYS A 191 6.60 -5.30 -15.40
N TYR A 192 7.63 -5.72 -14.66
CA TYR A 192 7.81 -5.27 -13.28
C TYR A 192 8.17 -3.78 -13.17
N HIS A 193 9.08 -3.27 -14.01
CA HIS A 193 9.40 -1.83 -14.01
C HIS A 193 8.16 -0.98 -14.29
N ILE A 194 7.28 -1.46 -15.16
CA ILE A 194 5.99 -0.81 -15.42
C ILE A 194 5.10 -0.84 -14.17
N SER A 195 4.99 -1.99 -13.47
CA SER A 195 4.24 -2.10 -12.20
C SER A 195 4.74 -1.10 -11.15
N LEU A 196 6.06 -0.99 -11.00
CA LEU A 196 6.72 -0.11 -10.04
C LEU A 196 6.39 1.38 -10.25
N VAL A 197 5.98 1.77 -11.46
CA VAL A 197 5.52 3.14 -11.77
C VAL A 197 4.00 3.26 -11.69
N ILE A 198 3.25 2.28 -12.22
CA ILE A 198 1.79 2.35 -12.27
C ILE A 198 1.17 2.28 -10.88
N THR A 199 1.63 1.39 -10.01
CA THR A 199 1.03 1.16 -8.69
C THR A 199 1.08 2.43 -7.81
N PRO A 200 2.21 3.15 -7.69
CA PRO A 200 2.25 4.43 -7.00
C PRO A 200 1.39 5.53 -7.64
N ILE A 201 1.24 5.54 -8.97
CA ILE A 201 0.36 6.50 -9.67
C ILE A 201 -1.11 6.25 -9.30
N ILE A 202 -1.54 4.99 -9.28
CA ILE A 202 -2.90 4.62 -8.86
C ILE A 202 -3.12 5.05 -7.41
N ALA A 203 -2.15 4.79 -6.53
CA ALA A 203 -2.21 5.23 -5.14
C ALA A 203 -2.31 6.75 -5.00
N ALA A 204 -1.54 7.51 -5.78
CA ALA A 204 -1.61 8.97 -5.82
C ALA A 204 -3.01 9.44 -6.25
N ALA A 205 -3.55 8.87 -7.32
CA ALA A 205 -4.88 9.21 -7.81
C ALA A 205 -5.95 8.94 -6.75
N VAL A 206 -5.93 7.76 -6.14
CA VAL A 206 -6.88 7.39 -5.06
C VAL A 206 -6.74 8.31 -3.86
N ALA A 207 -5.52 8.61 -3.41
CA ALA A 207 -5.28 9.50 -2.29
C ALA A 207 -5.78 10.92 -2.56
N ILE A 208 -5.48 11.47 -3.74
CA ILE A 208 -5.95 12.80 -4.17
C ILE A 208 -7.48 12.83 -4.20
N THR A 209 -8.13 11.85 -4.84
CA THR A 209 -9.59 11.79 -4.92
C THR A 209 -10.23 11.70 -3.53
N THR A 210 -9.64 10.92 -2.62
CA THR A 210 -10.14 10.76 -1.26
C THR A 210 -9.99 12.05 -0.45
N LEU A 211 -8.84 12.74 -0.58
CA LEU A 211 -8.57 13.98 0.17
C LEU A 211 -9.34 15.19 -0.37
N LEU A 212 -9.57 15.26 -1.68
CA LEU A 212 -10.34 16.34 -2.32
C LEU A 212 -11.84 16.06 -2.35
N PHE A 213 -12.31 14.99 -1.69
CA PHE A 213 -13.69 14.56 -1.77
C PHE A 213 -14.69 15.67 -1.38
N LYS A 214 -14.38 16.42 -0.32
CA LYS A 214 -15.13 17.60 0.13
C LYS A 214 -15.24 18.65 -0.97
N ASP A 215 -14.11 19.00 -1.59
CA ASP A 215 -14.01 20.01 -2.65
C ASP A 215 -14.78 19.57 -3.91
N VAL A 216 -14.70 18.28 -4.26
CA VAL A 216 -15.43 17.68 -5.40
C VAL A 216 -16.94 17.72 -5.18
N ILE A 217 -17.42 17.32 -4.00
CA ILE A 217 -18.85 17.33 -3.69
C ILE A 217 -19.39 18.75 -3.62
N SER A 218 -18.67 19.66 -2.94
CA SER A 218 -19.09 21.06 -2.85
C SER A 218 -19.20 21.67 -4.25
N GLY A 219 -18.20 21.44 -5.11
CA GLY A 219 -18.23 21.91 -6.49
C GLY A 219 -19.40 21.34 -7.31
N PHE A 220 -19.70 20.04 -7.18
CA PHE A 220 -20.84 19.42 -7.87
C PHE A 220 -22.18 19.97 -7.38
N VAL A 221 -22.38 20.10 -6.07
CA VAL A 221 -23.61 20.64 -5.49
C VAL A 221 -23.76 22.13 -5.82
N GLY A 222 -22.65 22.86 -5.94
CA GLY A 222 -22.61 24.26 -6.35
C GLY A 222 -23.20 24.52 -7.73
N LEU A 223 -23.20 23.52 -8.62
CA LEU A 223 -23.88 23.62 -9.93
C LEU A 223 -25.40 23.73 -9.80
N PHE A 224 -25.97 23.30 -8.68
CA PHE A 224 -27.42 23.29 -8.43
C PHE A 224 -27.85 24.24 -7.32
N SER A 225 -27.03 24.42 -6.27
CA SER A 225 -27.34 25.26 -5.11
C SER A 225 -26.06 25.79 -4.43
N GLU A 226 -25.82 27.10 -4.58
CA GLU A 226 -24.69 27.80 -3.96
C GLU A 226 -24.73 27.75 -2.42
N ILE A 227 -25.92 27.90 -1.81
CA ILE A 227 -26.09 27.84 -0.35
C ILE A 227 -25.76 26.45 0.20
N SER A 228 -26.13 25.39 -0.53
CA SER A 228 -25.85 24.01 -0.11
C SER A 228 -24.36 23.68 -0.26
N ALA A 229 -23.71 24.18 -1.30
CA ALA A 229 -22.27 24.04 -1.51
C ALA A 229 -21.46 24.72 -0.40
N LEU A 230 -21.80 25.97 -0.05
CA LEU A 230 -21.14 26.69 1.06
C LEU A 230 -21.24 25.93 2.38
N ARG A 231 -22.39 25.32 2.69
CA ARG A 231 -22.55 24.50 3.90
C ARG A 231 -21.70 23.22 3.88
N LEU A 232 -21.48 22.63 2.70
CA LEU A 232 -20.63 21.45 2.54
C LEU A 232 -19.15 21.81 2.65
N GLU A 233 -18.76 22.98 2.13
CA GLU A 233 -17.42 23.54 2.26
C GLU A 233 -17.08 23.93 3.71
N GLU A 234 -18.05 24.40 4.48
CA GLU A 234 -17.89 24.68 5.91
C GLU A 234 -18.06 23.43 6.80
N SER A 235 -18.42 22.28 6.23
CA SER A 235 -18.71 21.08 7.02
C SER A 235 -17.43 20.43 7.58
N VAL A 236 -17.33 20.47 8.90
CA VAL A 236 -16.27 19.78 9.67
C VAL A 236 -16.41 18.26 9.58
N GLU A 237 -17.63 17.75 9.37
CA GLU A 237 -17.88 16.30 9.28
C GLU A 237 -17.30 15.70 7.99
N LEU A 238 -17.34 16.44 6.88
CA LEU A 238 -16.75 16.04 5.60
C LEU A 238 -15.22 16.17 5.56
N GLU A 239 -14.66 17.01 6.42
CA GLU A 239 -13.20 17.12 6.62
C GLU A 239 -12.67 16.07 7.61
N SER A 240 -13.55 15.55 8.47
CA SER A 240 -13.21 14.57 9.49
C SER A 240 -12.94 13.16 8.92
N VAL A 241 -12.54 12.25 9.82
CA VAL A 241 -12.38 10.80 9.56
C VAL A 241 -13.63 10.20 8.89
N TYR A 242 -14.83 10.71 9.19
CA TYR A 242 -16.07 10.26 8.55
C TYR A 242 -16.15 10.63 7.06
N GLY A 243 -15.68 11.82 6.68
CA GLY A 243 -15.58 12.24 5.28
C GLY A 243 -14.56 11.41 4.50
N VAL A 244 -13.43 11.07 5.13
CA VAL A 244 -12.42 10.16 4.54
C VAL A 244 -12.98 8.74 4.36
N ALA A 245 -13.71 8.23 5.34
CA ALA A 245 -14.38 6.93 5.27
C ALA A 245 -15.43 6.88 4.15
N LEU A 246 -16.17 7.97 3.96
CA LEU A 246 -17.16 8.11 2.89
C LEU A 246 -16.46 8.20 1.51
N GLY A 247 -15.36 8.95 1.41
CA GLY A 247 -14.53 8.99 0.19
C GLY A 247 -13.95 7.62 -0.18
N THR A 248 -13.45 6.86 0.80
CA THR A 248 -12.96 5.49 0.56
C THR A 248 -14.08 4.54 0.14
N MET A 249 -15.27 4.64 0.73
CA MET A 249 -16.45 3.87 0.31
C MET A 249 -16.75 4.09 -1.19
N ILE A 250 -16.70 5.33 -1.65
CA ILE A 250 -16.96 5.67 -3.06
C ILE A 250 -15.88 5.09 -3.99
N VAL A 251 -14.61 5.16 -3.59
CA VAL A 251 -13.52 4.52 -4.35
C VAL A 251 -13.75 3.01 -4.45
N PHE A 252 -14.10 2.34 -3.35
CA PHE A 252 -14.41 0.92 -3.37
C PHE A 252 -15.63 0.59 -4.25
N MET A 253 -16.64 1.46 -4.25
CA MET A 253 -17.80 1.31 -5.13
C MET A 253 -17.42 1.45 -6.60
N LEU A 254 -16.57 2.42 -6.97
CA LEU A 254 -16.06 2.58 -8.33
C LEU A 254 -15.25 1.35 -8.78
N VAL A 255 -14.36 0.86 -7.92
CA VAL A 255 -13.59 -0.37 -8.18
C VAL A 255 -14.54 -1.55 -8.36
N ALA A 256 -15.55 -1.72 -7.49
CA ALA A 256 -16.55 -2.78 -7.61
C ALA A 256 -17.32 -2.71 -8.94
N ILE A 257 -17.70 -1.52 -9.40
CA ILE A 257 -18.34 -1.33 -10.72
C ILE A 257 -17.41 -1.79 -11.85
N VAL A 258 -16.12 -1.42 -11.80
CA VAL A 258 -15.13 -1.83 -12.80
C VAL A 258 -14.96 -3.36 -12.85
N PHE A 259 -14.99 -4.03 -11.69
CA PHE A 259 -14.94 -5.50 -11.59
C PHE A 259 -16.23 -6.16 -12.08
N ILE A 260 -17.40 -5.65 -11.72
CA ILE A 260 -18.70 -6.16 -12.20
C ILE A 260 -18.80 -6.02 -13.73
N ALA A 261 -18.26 -4.94 -14.29
CA ALA A 261 -18.21 -4.70 -15.73
C ALA A 261 -17.16 -5.57 -16.46
N ASP A 262 -16.42 -6.43 -15.76
CA ASP A 262 -15.33 -7.28 -16.26
C ASP A 262 -14.32 -6.52 -17.14
N ILE A 263 -14.10 -5.24 -16.83
CA ILE A 263 -13.15 -4.41 -17.59
C ILE A 263 -11.73 -5.00 -17.56
N PRO A 264 -11.23 -5.51 -16.41
CA PRO A 264 -9.91 -6.15 -16.37
C PRO A 264 -9.81 -7.39 -17.26
N GLY A 265 -10.83 -8.26 -17.27
CA GLY A 265 -10.85 -9.47 -18.10
C GLY A 265 -10.89 -9.15 -19.59
N ARG A 266 -11.68 -8.15 -19.99
CA ARG A 266 -11.73 -7.66 -21.37
C ARG A 266 -10.39 -7.08 -21.82
N TYR A 267 -9.75 -6.27 -20.97
CA TYR A 267 -8.41 -5.72 -21.27
C TYR A 267 -7.35 -6.81 -21.37
N GLN A 268 -7.38 -7.81 -20.49
CA GLN A 268 -6.46 -8.95 -20.55
C GLN A 268 -6.63 -9.74 -21.85
N LYS A 269 -7.87 -10.03 -22.25
CA LYS A 269 -8.19 -10.74 -23.49
C LYS A 269 -7.74 -9.97 -24.75
N MET A 270 -7.88 -8.65 -24.77
CA MET A 270 -7.36 -7.79 -25.85
C MET A 270 -5.83 -7.83 -25.93
N ARG A 271 -5.15 -7.96 -24.80
CA ARG A 271 -3.69 -8.01 -24.73
C ARG A 271 -3.11 -9.37 -25.12
N GLU A 272 -3.84 -10.44 -24.84
CA GLU A 272 -3.47 -11.82 -25.20
C GLU A 272 -3.81 -12.13 -26.67
N GLY A 273 -4.92 -11.61 -27.18
CA GLY A 273 -5.32 -11.77 -28.59
C GLY A 273 -4.46 -11.01 -29.60
N GLY A 274 -3.59 -10.09 -29.18
CA GLY A 274 -2.64 -9.37 -30.04
C GLY A 274 -1.24 -9.98 -30.09
N SER A 275 -1.02 -11.14 -29.46
CA SER A 275 0.29 -11.82 -29.42
C SER A 275 0.37 -13.09 -30.30
N ASP A 276 -0.67 -13.38 -31.08
CA ASP A 276 -0.74 -14.51 -32.02
C ASP A 276 -0.57 -14.11 -33.50
N GLU A 277 -0.04 -12.92 -33.79
CA GLU A 277 0.44 -12.50 -35.13
C GLU A 277 1.94 -12.23 -35.15
#